data_AF-A0A2U0AGN8-F1
#
_entry.id   AF-A0A2U0AGN8-F1
#
_cell.length_a   1.000
_cell.length_b   1.000
_cell.length_c   1.000
_cell.angle_alpha   90.00
_cell.angle_beta   90.00
_cell.angle_gamma   90.00
#
_symmetry.space_group_name_H-M   'P 1'
#
loop_
_entity.id
_entity.type
_entity.pdbx_description
1 polymer ?
#
loop_
_entity_poly.entity_id
_entity_poly.type
_entity_poly.pdbx_seq_one_letter_code
_entity_poly.pdbx_strand_id
1 'polypeptide(L)'
;MPVKNLNCDLQMCQEIGQTCAMFNLRKATRALTQVYEEIMKPSGILPNQFTLLVVIRAMGPVAITRMAEVLVMDRTTLTRNLKPLERDGLVTVKPSRHDKRSREVNLTKKGLKHLVQAVPLWREAQQKIRASLGGNRLDRMIADLTAVVGSAAMI
;
A
#
# COMPACT_ATOMS: atom_id res chain seq x y z
N MET A 1 29.45 28.12 3.08
CA MET A 1 30.63 27.25 3.25
C MET A 1 30.77 26.40 1.99
N PRO A 2 31.95 26.35 1.32
CA PRO A 2 32.12 25.52 0.15
C PRO A 2 32.30 24.06 0.57
N VAL A 3 31.48 23.16 0.02
CA VAL A 3 31.64 21.72 0.21
C VAL A 3 32.89 21.29 -0.57
N LYS A 4 34.04 21.23 0.09
CA LYS A 4 35.26 20.65 -0.47
C LYS A 4 35.14 19.12 -0.40
N ASN A 5 35.48 18.45 -1.51
CA ASN A 5 35.45 17.00 -1.76
C ASN A 5 34.04 16.39 -1.95
N LEU A 6 33.36 16.77 -3.04
CA LEU A 6 32.23 16.02 -3.59
C LEU A 6 32.76 14.80 -4.38
N ASN A 7 32.88 13.65 -3.72
CA ASN A 7 33.14 12.37 -4.40
C ASN A 7 31.82 11.57 -4.51
N CYS A 8 30.84 12.01 -5.33
CA CYS A 8 29.90 11.08 -6.02
C CYS A 8 30.38 11.04 -7.45
N ASP A 9 31.19 10.05 -7.79
CA ASP A 9 31.52 9.79 -9.19
C ASP A 9 30.38 9.00 -9.85
N LEU A 10 30.42 8.95 -11.18
CA LEU A 10 29.40 8.27 -11.97
C LEU A 10 29.24 6.79 -11.57
N GLN A 11 30.34 6.13 -11.17
CA GLN A 11 30.34 4.73 -10.79
C GLN A 11 29.55 4.51 -9.50
N MET A 12 29.79 5.32 -8.47
CA MET A 12 29.04 5.29 -7.21
C MET A 12 27.55 5.54 -7.46
N CYS A 13 27.22 6.58 -8.23
CA CYS A 13 25.82 6.91 -8.48
C CYS A 13 25.12 5.82 -9.35
N GLN A 14 25.85 5.10 -10.23
CA GLN A 14 25.36 3.92 -10.97
C GLN A 14 25.12 2.70 -10.08
N GLU A 15 26.07 2.39 -9.19
CA GLU A 15 25.96 1.30 -8.22
C GLU A 15 24.70 1.47 -7.37
N ILE A 16 24.49 2.67 -6.79
CA ILE A 16 23.28 3.00 -6.03
C ILE A 16 22.01 2.71 -6.84
N GLY A 17 21.96 3.13 -8.11
CA GLY A 17 20.81 2.90 -8.98
C GLY A 17 20.51 1.41 -9.22
N GLN A 18 21.54 0.57 -9.24
CA GLN A 18 21.42 -0.87 -9.52
C GLN A 18 21.16 -1.69 -8.25
N THR A 19 21.73 -1.32 -7.11
CA THR A 19 21.75 -2.15 -5.90
C THR A 19 20.87 -1.64 -4.77
N CYS A 20 20.50 -0.34 -4.76
CA CYS A 20 19.70 0.22 -3.67
C CYS A 20 18.27 -0.34 -3.68
N ALA A 21 17.93 -1.11 -2.64
CA ALA A 21 16.61 -1.71 -2.46
C ALA A 21 15.49 -0.64 -2.42
N MET A 22 15.68 0.42 -1.64
CA MET A 22 14.69 1.52 -1.52
C MET A 22 14.45 2.22 -2.86
N PHE A 23 15.52 2.50 -3.62
CA PHE A 23 15.42 3.16 -4.92
C PHE A 23 14.64 2.30 -5.93
N ASN A 24 15.01 1.04 -6.05
CA ASN A 24 14.36 0.12 -6.99
C ASN A 24 12.93 -0.21 -6.57
N LEU A 25 12.65 -0.34 -5.26
CA LEU A 25 11.30 -0.55 -4.75
C LEU A 25 10.40 0.65 -5.07
N ARG A 26 10.88 1.89 -4.88
CA ARG A 26 10.10 3.09 -5.25
C ARG A 26 9.80 3.16 -6.74
N LYS A 27 10.74 2.76 -7.61
CA LYS A 27 10.49 2.65 -9.06
C LYS A 27 9.45 1.59 -9.37
N ALA A 28 9.60 0.40 -8.80
CA ALA A 28 8.66 -0.70 -8.97
C ALA A 28 7.26 -0.33 -8.50
N THR A 29 7.12 0.27 -7.31
CA THR A 29 5.83 0.74 -6.78
C THR A 29 5.15 1.71 -7.73
N ARG A 30 5.85 2.71 -8.27
CA ARG A 30 5.25 3.66 -9.23
C ARG A 30 4.76 2.96 -10.51
N ALA A 31 5.56 2.07 -11.07
CA ALA A 31 5.19 1.32 -12.27
C ALA A 31 3.99 0.39 -12.02
N LEU A 32 3.98 -0.31 -10.89
CA LEU A 32 2.86 -1.15 -10.49
C LEU A 32 1.59 -0.31 -10.25
N THR A 33 1.69 0.79 -9.52
CA THR A 33 0.55 1.68 -9.28
C THR A 33 -0.09 2.13 -10.58
N GLN A 34 0.69 2.52 -11.60
CA GLN A 34 0.15 2.90 -12.91
C GLN A 34 -0.64 1.76 -13.57
N VAL A 35 -0.11 0.53 -13.55
CA VAL A 35 -0.80 -0.63 -14.12
C VAL A 35 -2.12 -0.92 -13.39
N TYR A 36 -2.10 -0.87 -12.05
CA TYR A 36 -3.30 -1.13 -11.26
C TYR A 36 -4.32 0.01 -11.41
N GLU A 37 -3.90 1.27 -11.45
CA GLU A 37 -4.79 2.41 -11.65
C GLU A 37 -5.51 2.32 -13.00
N GLU A 38 -4.81 2.00 -14.09
CA GLU A 38 -5.40 1.86 -15.42
C GLU A 38 -6.47 0.75 -15.45
N ILE A 39 -6.15 -0.44 -14.92
CA ILE A 39 -7.06 -1.59 -14.95
C ILE A 39 -8.22 -1.42 -13.96
N MET A 40 -7.96 -0.85 -12.77
CA MET A 40 -8.97 -0.72 -11.73
C MET A 40 -9.85 0.53 -11.86
N LYS A 41 -9.55 1.43 -12.80
CA LYS A 41 -10.31 2.67 -13.06
C LYS A 41 -11.84 2.47 -13.09
N PRO A 42 -12.41 1.41 -13.70
CA PRO A 42 -13.85 1.18 -13.69
C PRO A 42 -14.49 0.93 -12.31
N SER A 43 -13.71 0.56 -11.28
CA SER A 43 -14.24 0.36 -9.91
C SER A 43 -14.61 1.66 -9.19
N GLY A 44 -14.16 2.81 -9.69
CA GLY A 44 -14.33 4.10 -9.05
C GLY A 44 -13.51 4.29 -7.77
N ILE A 45 -12.56 3.40 -7.47
CA ILE A 45 -11.62 3.55 -6.35
C ILE A 45 -10.17 3.35 -6.81
N LEU A 46 -9.25 4.05 -6.16
CA LEU A 46 -7.81 3.94 -6.42
C LEU A 46 -7.22 2.66 -5.79
N PRO A 47 -6.08 2.14 -6.27
CA PRO A 47 -5.46 0.94 -5.70
C PRO A 47 -5.12 1.07 -4.21
N ASN A 48 -4.65 2.24 -3.75
CA ASN A 48 -4.42 2.48 -2.33
C ASN A 48 -5.73 2.42 -1.52
N GLN A 49 -6.81 3.00 -2.04
CA GLN A 49 -8.13 2.93 -1.41
C GLN A 49 -8.62 1.47 -1.33
N PHE A 50 -8.45 0.70 -2.41
CA PHE A 50 -8.75 -0.72 -2.42
C PHE A 50 -8.01 -1.48 -1.32
N THR A 51 -6.69 -1.26 -1.18
CA THR A 51 -5.89 -1.88 -0.11
C THR A 51 -6.45 -1.58 1.28
N LEU A 52 -6.85 -0.33 1.55
CA LEU A 52 -7.46 0.02 2.84
C LEU A 52 -8.78 -0.71 3.07
N LEU A 53 -9.65 -0.79 2.06
CA LEU A 53 -10.93 -1.51 2.17
C LEU A 53 -10.71 -3.02 2.38
N VAL A 54 -9.71 -3.62 1.74
CA VAL A 54 -9.31 -5.03 1.94
C VAL A 54 -8.88 -5.26 3.38
N VAL A 55 -7.99 -4.42 3.92
CA VAL A 55 -7.49 -4.55 5.30
C VAL A 55 -8.63 -4.39 6.32
N ILE A 56 -9.47 -3.37 6.15
CA ILE A 56 -10.63 -3.16 7.03
C ILE A 56 -11.59 -4.35 6.95
N ARG A 57 -11.83 -4.91 5.75
CA ARG A 57 -12.68 -6.09 5.59
C ARG A 57 -12.10 -7.32 6.28
N ALA A 58 -10.79 -7.54 6.16
CA ALA A 58 -10.11 -8.69 6.74
C ALA A 58 -10.06 -8.64 8.27
N MET A 59 -9.88 -7.44 8.84
CA MET A 59 -9.77 -7.25 10.29
C MET A 59 -11.12 -7.00 10.99
N GLY A 60 -12.15 -6.59 10.25
CA GLY A 60 -13.39 -6.07 10.82
C GLY A 60 -13.23 -4.63 11.33
N PRO A 61 -14.10 -4.16 12.24
CA PRO A 61 -13.87 -2.90 12.95
C PRO A 61 -12.48 -2.91 13.59
N VAL A 62 -11.63 -1.96 13.19
CA VAL A 62 -10.21 -1.96 13.57
C VAL A 62 -9.76 -0.59 14.04
N ALA A 63 -8.98 -0.55 15.12
CA ALA A 63 -8.35 0.67 15.60
C ALA A 63 -7.36 1.22 14.56
N ILE A 64 -7.37 2.54 14.32
CA ILE A 64 -6.46 3.18 13.36
C ILE A 64 -4.99 2.90 13.69
N THR A 65 -4.63 2.85 14.98
CA THR A 65 -3.27 2.52 15.43
C THR A 65 -2.86 1.11 14.99
N ARG A 66 -3.72 0.13 15.23
CA ARG A 66 -3.45 -1.25 14.84
C ARG A 66 -3.39 -1.43 13.32
N MET A 67 -4.26 -0.74 12.58
CA MET A 67 -4.23 -0.73 11.12
C MET A 67 -2.94 -0.08 10.58
N ALA A 68 -2.43 0.97 11.24
CA ALA A 68 -1.19 1.64 10.89
C ALA A 68 0.03 0.71 11.07
N GLU A 69 0.07 -0.07 12.15
CA GLU A 69 1.10 -1.11 12.38
C GLU A 69 1.10 -2.16 11.26
N VAL A 70 -0.08 -2.70 10.92
CA VAL A 70 -0.22 -3.73 9.87
C VAL A 70 0.23 -3.21 8.50
N LEU A 71 -0.04 -1.94 8.21
CA LEU A 71 0.33 -1.31 6.94
C LEU A 71 1.75 -0.73 6.93
N VAL A 72 2.47 -0.78 8.06
CA VAL A 72 3.78 -0.12 8.24
C VAL A 72 3.70 1.36 7.84
N MET A 73 2.63 2.02 8.30
CA MET A 73 2.36 3.44 8.04
C MET A 73 2.33 4.20 9.35
N ASP A 74 2.76 5.46 9.33
CA ASP A 74 2.49 6.34 10.45
C ASP A 74 0.99 6.66 10.51
N ARG A 75 0.50 6.93 11.72
CA ARG A 75 -0.92 7.20 11.97
C ARG A 75 -1.43 8.42 11.21
N THR A 76 -0.60 9.45 10.98
CA THR A 76 -1.03 10.69 10.32
C THR A 76 -1.28 10.45 8.83
N THR A 77 -0.41 9.68 8.18
CA THR A 77 -0.56 9.23 6.79
C THR A 77 -1.80 8.36 6.64
N LEU A 78 -1.99 7.37 7.50
CA LEU A 78 -3.18 6.53 7.44
C LEU A 78 -4.48 7.34 7.62
N THR A 79 -4.50 8.26 8.59
CA THR A 79 -5.66 9.13 8.80
C THR A 79 -5.95 10.00 7.57
N ARG A 80 -4.92 10.55 6.92
CA ARG A 80 -5.08 11.31 5.67
C ARG A 80 -5.63 10.43 4.54
N ASN A 81 -5.18 9.18 4.43
CA ASN A 81 -5.67 8.24 3.42
C ASN A 81 -7.11 7.75 3.68
N LEU A 82 -7.55 7.69 4.94
CA LEU A 82 -8.92 7.33 5.32
C LEU A 82 -9.93 8.47 5.10
N LYS A 83 -9.50 9.74 5.15
CA LYS A 83 -10.42 10.89 5.01
C LYS A 83 -11.26 10.88 3.73
N PRO A 84 -10.72 10.63 2.52
CA PRO A 84 -11.53 10.53 1.31
C PRO A 84 -12.55 9.39 1.37
N LEU A 85 -12.16 8.23 1.91
CA LEU A 85 -13.04 7.08 2.06
C LEU A 85 -14.20 7.35 3.03
N GLU A 86 -13.94 8.07 4.11
CA GLU A 86 -14.95 8.49 5.08
C GLU A 86 -15.90 9.53 4.46
N ARG A 87 -15.35 10.56 3.80
CA ARG A 87 -16.12 11.58 3.07
C ARG A 87 -17.06 10.95 2.05
N ASP A 88 -16.57 9.95 1.31
CA ASP A 88 -17.34 9.29 0.24
C ASP A 88 -18.28 8.19 0.78
N GLY A 89 -18.32 8.01 2.11
CA GLY A 89 -19.21 7.06 2.80
C GLY A 89 -18.82 5.59 2.60
N LEU A 90 -17.58 5.30 2.21
CA LEU A 90 -17.05 3.95 2.02
C LEU A 90 -16.63 3.31 3.36
N VAL A 91 -16.20 4.14 4.30
CA VAL A 91 -15.88 3.72 5.67
C VAL A 91 -16.57 4.65 6.68
N THR A 92 -16.73 4.18 7.91
CA THR A 92 -17.10 5.04 9.04
C THR A 92 -15.96 5.05 10.06
N VAL A 93 -15.63 6.21 10.62
CA VAL A 93 -14.71 6.31 11.74
C VAL A 93 -15.47 6.74 13.00
N LYS A 94 -15.35 5.96 14.08
CA LYS A 94 -16.05 6.21 15.36
C LYS A 94 -15.06 6.10 16.53
N PRO A 95 -15.35 6.68 17.71
CA PRO A 95 -14.60 6.35 18.92
C PRO A 95 -14.59 4.84 19.14
N SER A 96 -13.45 4.28 19.54
CA SER A 96 -13.35 2.86 19.81
C SER A 96 -14.25 2.47 20.98
N ARG A 97 -14.83 1.28 20.89
CA ARG A 97 -15.60 0.69 21.99
C ARG A 97 -14.74 0.33 23.20
N HIS A 98 -13.46 0.07 22.98
CA HIS A 98 -12.52 -0.40 24.00
C HIS A 98 -11.67 0.72 24.59
N ASP A 99 -11.42 1.79 23.82
CA ASP A 99 -10.69 2.98 24.27
C ASP A 99 -11.25 4.26 23.65
N LYS A 100 -11.86 5.13 24.47
CA LYS A 100 -12.43 6.41 24.00
C LYS A 100 -11.38 7.37 23.41
N ARG A 101 -10.09 7.17 23.67
CA ARG A 101 -8.97 7.94 23.08
C ARG A 101 -8.59 7.43 21.69
N SER A 102 -9.03 6.22 21.33
CA SER A 102 -8.80 5.60 20.04
C SER A 102 -10.00 5.77 19.09
N ARG A 103 -9.72 5.66 17.80
CA ARG A 103 -10.70 5.72 16.72
C ARG A 103 -10.67 4.39 15.99
N GLU A 104 -11.85 3.80 15.78
CA GLU A 104 -12.05 2.60 15.00
C GLU A 104 -12.60 2.96 13.63
N VAL A 105 -12.07 2.31 12.60
CA VAL A 105 -12.59 2.37 11.23
C VAL A 105 -13.34 1.08 10.93
N ASN A 106 -14.47 1.21 10.24
CA ASN A 106 -15.27 0.08 9.80
C ASN A 106 -15.77 0.28 8.37
N LEU A 107 -15.92 -0.82 7.62
CA LEU A 107 -16.42 -0.81 6.26
C LEU A 107 -17.94 -0.56 6.26
N THR A 108 -18.43 0.33 5.39
CA THR A 108 -19.88 0.49 5.20
C THR A 108 -20.42 -0.52 4.18
N LYS A 109 -21.75 -0.63 4.05
CA LYS A 109 -22.37 -1.38 2.96
C LYS A 109 -21.94 -0.84 1.58
N LYS A 110 -21.79 0.48 1.45
CA LYS A 110 -21.31 1.13 0.22
C LYS A 110 -19.85 0.76 -0.06
N GLY A 111 -18.98 0.82 0.96
CA GLY A 111 -17.59 0.40 0.86
C GLY A 111 -17.43 -1.06 0.44
N LEU A 112 -18.26 -1.94 1.01
CA LEU A 112 -18.27 -3.36 0.64
C LEU A 112 -18.68 -3.56 -0.83
N LYS A 113 -19.66 -2.81 -1.33
CA LYS A 113 -20.07 -2.87 -2.74
C LYS A 113 -18.92 -2.47 -3.68
N HIS A 114 -18.23 -1.37 -3.40
CA HIS A 114 -17.05 -0.96 -4.19
C HIS A 114 -15.93 -1.99 -4.12
N LEU A 115 -15.67 -2.55 -2.93
CA LEU A 115 -14.66 -3.61 -2.78
C LEU A 115 -14.99 -4.82 -3.67
N VAL A 116 -16.23 -5.32 -3.63
CA VAL A 116 -16.67 -6.45 -4.46
C VAL A 116 -16.54 -6.15 -5.96
N GLN A 117 -16.88 -4.93 -6.39
CA GLN A 117 -16.71 -4.50 -7.78
C GLN A 117 -15.25 -4.39 -8.22
N ALA A 118 -14.35 -4.04 -7.31
CA ALA A 118 -12.92 -3.88 -7.59
C ALA A 118 -12.16 -5.21 -7.64
N VAL A 119 -12.61 -6.26 -6.93
CA VAL A 119 -11.94 -7.57 -6.89
C VAL A 119 -11.67 -8.19 -8.27
N PRO A 120 -12.62 -8.26 -9.23
CA PRO A 120 -12.31 -8.82 -10.55
C PRO A 120 -11.23 -8.03 -11.30
N LEU A 121 -11.24 -6.69 -11.20
CA LEU A 121 -10.23 -5.83 -11.84
C LEU A 121 -8.85 -5.98 -11.17
N TRP A 122 -8.82 -6.12 -9.85
CA TRP A 122 -7.59 -6.45 -9.12
C TRP A 122 -7.03 -7.81 -9.55
N ARG A 123 -7.90 -8.82 -9.77
CA ARG A 123 -7.47 -10.14 -10.28
C ARG A 123 -6.88 -10.03 -11.69
N GLU A 124 -7.49 -9.24 -12.56
CA GLU A 124 -6.97 -8.96 -13.90
C GLU A 124 -5.58 -8.30 -13.84
N ALA A 125 -5.43 -7.25 -13.03
CA ALA A 125 -4.15 -6.59 -12.81
C ALA A 125 -3.10 -7.57 -12.28
N GLN A 126 -3.45 -8.42 -11.31
CA GLN A 126 -2.55 -9.44 -10.79
C GLN A 126 -2.16 -10.48 -11.84
N GLN A 127 -3.11 -10.95 -12.65
CA GLN A 127 -2.83 -11.90 -13.72
C GLN A 127 -1.88 -11.30 -14.76
N LYS A 128 -2.05 -10.02 -15.11
CA LYS A 128 -1.15 -9.32 -16.03
C LYS A 128 0.27 -9.25 -15.50
N ILE A 129 0.46 -8.92 -14.22
CA ILE A 129 1.79 -8.91 -13.59
C ILE A 129 2.38 -10.32 -13.53
N ARG A 130 1.58 -11.33 -13.16
CA ARG A 130 2.02 -12.73 -13.13
C ARG A 130 2.49 -13.20 -14.50
N ALA A 131 1.73 -12.91 -15.55
CA ALA A 131 2.09 -13.26 -16.93
C ALA A 131 3.36 -12.54 -17.40
N SER A 132 3.50 -11.24 -17.10
CA SER A 132 4.69 -10.46 -17.47
C SER A 132 5.97 -10.94 -16.79
N LEU A 133 5.90 -11.39 -15.54
CA LEU A 133 7.06 -11.88 -14.80
C LEU A 133 7.42 -13.33 -15.19
N GLY A 134 6.40 -14.17 -15.44
CA GLY A 134 6.57 -15.58 -15.80
C GLY A 134 7.01 -16.48 -14.64
N GLY A 135 6.73 -17.78 -14.77
CA GLY A 135 7.06 -18.79 -13.77
C GLY A 135 6.53 -18.45 -12.37
N ASN A 136 7.36 -18.68 -11.35
CA ASN A 136 7.06 -18.39 -9.94
C ASN A 136 7.66 -17.05 -9.45
N ARG A 137 8.07 -16.15 -10.36
CA ARG A 137 8.81 -14.93 -9.98
C ARG A 137 7.97 -13.96 -9.16
N LEU A 138 6.67 -13.85 -9.46
CA LEU A 138 5.76 -13.02 -8.65
C LEU A 138 5.65 -13.54 -7.22
N ASP A 139 5.51 -14.86 -7.04
CA ASP A 139 5.37 -15.47 -5.72
C ASP A 139 6.64 -15.29 -4.88
N ARG A 140 7.82 -15.46 -5.51
CA ARG A 140 9.12 -15.16 -4.88
C ARG A 140 9.24 -13.69 -4.49
N MET A 141 8.90 -12.77 -5.40
CA MET A 141 8.92 -11.34 -5.11
C MET A 141 8.03 -10.98 -3.92
N ILE A 142 6.83 -11.55 -3.81
CA ILE A 142 5.92 -11.32 -2.68
C ILE A 142 6.52 -11.85 -1.37
N ALA A 143 7.15 -13.03 -1.40
CA ALA A 143 7.83 -13.60 -0.24
C ALA A 143 8.99 -12.71 0.21
N ASP A 144 9.83 -12.24 -0.72
CA ASP A 144 10.94 -11.35 -0.45
C ASP A 144 10.47 -10.00 0.12
N LEU A 145 9.39 -9.42 -0.42
CA LEU A 145 8.80 -8.18 0.10
C LEU A 145 8.29 -8.34 1.54
N THR A 146 7.72 -9.51 1.86
CA THR A 146 7.26 -9.82 3.21
C THR A 146 8.44 -9.95 4.17
N ALA A 147 9.54 -10.58 3.74
CA ALA A 147 10.78 -10.65 4.52
C ALA A 147 11.38 -9.26 4.76
N VAL A 148 11.39 -8.37 3.76
CA VAL A 148 11.87 -6.98 3.90
C VAL A 148 11.09 -6.22 4.97
N VAL A 149 9.76 -6.35 5.00
CA VAL A 149 8.93 -5.71 6.04
C VAL A 149 9.32 -6.21 7.44
N GLY A 150 9.52 -7.52 7.59
CA GLY A 150 9.98 -8.11 8.85
C GLY A 150 11.34 -7.59 9.28
N SER A 151 12.31 -7.52 8.37
CA SER A 151 13.67 -7.03 8.66
C SER A 151 13.71 -5.53 8.97
N ALA A 152 12.93 -4.71 8.26
CA ALA A 152 12.90 -3.27 8.47
C ALA A 152 12.19 -2.85 9.77
N ALA A 153 11.24 -3.66 10.26
CA ALA A 153 10.55 -3.42 11.52
C ALA A 153 11.39 -3.78 12.77
N MET A 154 12.54 -4.43 12.60
CA MET A 154 13.47 -4.81 13.68
C MET A 154 14.64 -3.84 13.88
N ILE A 155 14.73 -2.77 13.07
CA ILE A 155 15.76 -1.72 13.14
C ILE A 155 15.12 -0.47 13.75
#